data_AF-A0A918CXJ5-F1
#
_entry.id   AF-A0A918CXJ5-F1
#
_cell.length_a   1.000
_cell.length_b   1.000
_cell.length_c   1.000
_cell.angle_alpha   90.00
_cell.angle_beta   90.00
_cell.angle_gamma   90.00
#
_symmetry.space_group_name_H-M   'P 1'
#
loop_
_entity.id
_entity.type
_entity.pdbx_description
1 polymer ?
#
loop_
_entity_poly.entity_id
_entity_poly.type
_entity_poly.pdbx_seq_one_letter_code
_entity_poly.pdbx_strand_id
1 'polypeptide(L)'
;MPNALNPQRRVVGGRAVVNRDWIREFTGASVGSAARWYKVRDEHPKKHRHPEKERIDGTDFYDEKQFRAFYTWFQEEKASKVLKADPELYELHPDTVVSINKAASLLNFAGASVIRKYQQANPGYFPNPVDEPVEGPTGRPIAGFRIGDLQDFDRGRTGDKLGKAGRRPGAQAEAAVGRPSALEEALAAELSARAGEEPLTATQLAAQYAAEAIDHSGYHPGLAAELSVQYGGPQQSWEYVVRTARAQHPAAAPKPSEAERRADIALAALRERGDVRGLAASLAREHGGSPDVWSRAVSAARPKLTGPTP
;
A
#
# COMPACT_ATOMS: atom_id res chain seq x y z
N MET A 1 -3.13 16.96 36.78
CA MET A 1 -2.46 18.26 36.53
C MET A 1 -1.08 17.96 35.97
N PRO A 2 -0.68 18.45 34.78
CA PRO A 2 0.73 18.39 34.40
C PRO A 2 1.53 19.18 35.43
N ASN A 3 2.52 18.55 36.07
CA ASN A 3 3.41 19.25 36.99
C ASN A 3 4.06 20.41 36.22
N ALA A 4 3.97 21.63 36.78
CA ALA A 4 4.64 22.80 36.23
C ALA A 4 6.14 22.49 36.08
N LEU A 5 6.72 22.91 34.95
CA LEU A 5 8.16 22.80 34.72
C LEU A 5 8.89 23.63 35.79
N ASN A 6 9.99 23.10 36.33
CA ASN A 6 10.91 23.87 37.16
C ASN A 6 12.26 23.99 36.44
N PRO A 7 12.35 24.78 35.36
CA PRO A 7 13.58 24.92 34.59
C PRO A 7 14.66 25.59 35.44
N GLN A 8 15.82 24.94 35.56
CA GLN A 8 16.95 25.45 36.33
C GLN A 8 18.19 25.54 35.46
N ARG A 9 18.89 26.67 35.60
CA ARG A 9 20.20 26.93 35.01
C ARG A 9 21.15 27.40 36.12
N ARG A 10 22.33 26.79 36.20
CA ARG A 10 23.36 27.11 37.20
C ARG A 10 24.72 27.28 36.55
N VAL A 11 25.66 27.91 37.24
CA VAL A 11 27.06 28.00 36.82
C VAL A 11 27.89 27.17 37.78
N VAL A 12 28.63 26.19 37.26
CA VAL A 12 29.46 25.25 38.04
C VAL A 12 30.84 25.21 37.40
N GLY A 13 31.88 25.60 38.11
CA GLY A 13 33.25 25.63 37.56
C GLY A 13 33.37 26.48 36.28
N GLY A 14 32.62 27.57 36.18
CA GLY A 14 32.64 28.47 35.02
C GLY A 14 31.82 28.02 33.79
N ARG A 15 31.21 26.82 33.82
CA ARG A 15 30.29 26.34 32.77
C ARG A 15 28.83 26.42 33.21
N ALA A 16 27.95 26.73 32.26
CA ALA A 16 26.51 26.72 32.51
C ALA A 16 25.97 25.28 32.42
N VAL A 17 25.21 24.87 33.43
CA VAL A 17 24.54 23.58 33.49
C VAL A 17 23.04 23.76 33.65
N VAL A 18 22.27 22.89 33.02
CA VAL A 18 20.81 22.97 32.93
C VAL A 18 20.17 21.67 33.37
N ASN A 19 19.03 21.73 34.06
CA ASN A 19 18.29 20.53 34.42
C ASN A 19 17.40 20.03 33.27
N ARG A 20 16.77 18.88 33.45
CA ARG A 20 15.89 18.29 32.42
C ARG A 20 14.66 19.14 32.09
N ASP A 21 14.13 19.89 33.05
CA ASP A 21 12.97 20.75 32.80
C ASP A 21 13.32 21.96 31.94
N TRP A 22 14.53 22.51 32.10
CA TRP A 22 15.05 23.52 31.19
C TRP A 22 15.19 22.97 29.76
N ILE A 23 15.69 21.74 29.60
CA ILE A 23 15.77 21.08 28.28
C ILE A 23 14.36 20.96 27.66
N ARG A 24 13.36 20.58 28.44
CA ARG A 24 11.98 20.43 27.97
C ARG A 24 11.36 21.77 27.58
N GLU A 25 11.60 22.82 28.37
CA GLU A 25 11.19 24.18 28.03
C GLU A 25 11.86 24.65 26.74
N PHE A 26 13.18 24.49 26.62
CA PHE A 26 13.96 24.91 25.46
C PHE A 26 13.57 24.19 24.17
N THR A 27 13.21 22.90 24.26
CA THR A 27 12.95 22.05 23.07
C THR A 27 11.48 21.77 22.80
N GLY A 28 10.58 22.13 23.72
CA GLY A 28 9.16 21.70 23.68
C GLY A 28 8.95 20.20 23.89
N ALA A 29 9.99 19.44 24.27
CA ALA A 29 9.93 17.99 24.35
C ALA A 29 9.12 17.47 25.56
N SER A 30 8.45 16.34 25.37
CA SER A 30 7.83 15.59 26.48
C SER A 30 8.89 15.04 27.45
N VAL A 31 8.47 14.69 28.67
CA VAL A 31 9.34 14.02 29.67
C VAL A 31 9.99 12.77 29.08
N GLY A 32 9.19 11.94 28.40
CA GLY A 32 9.65 10.69 27.79
C GLY A 32 10.66 10.93 26.67
N SER A 33 10.43 11.95 25.83
CA SER A 33 11.36 12.32 24.75
C SER A 33 12.71 12.75 25.29
N ALA A 34 12.74 13.66 26.27
CA ALA A 34 13.97 14.15 26.88
C ALA A 34 14.72 13.02 27.62
N ALA A 35 14.01 12.15 28.34
CA ALA A 35 14.61 10.98 29.00
C ALA A 35 15.19 9.98 27.99
N ARG A 36 14.50 9.78 26.85
CA ARG A 36 14.97 8.89 25.78
C ARG A 36 16.26 9.39 25.16
N TRP A 37 16.40 10.68 24.86
CA TRP A 37 17.64 11.23 24.29
C TRP A 37 18.87 10.92 25.14
N TYR A 38 18.75 10.99 26.46
CA TYR A 38 19.83 10.57 27.34
C TYR A 38 20.04 9.05 27.33
N LYS A 39 18.96 8.25 27.36
CA LYS A 39 19.02 6.78 27.38
C LYS A 39 19.73 6.21 26.14
N VAL A 40 19.52 6.79 24.96
CA VAL A 40 20.10 6.32 23.69
C VAL A 40 21.35 7.08 23.28
N ARG A 41 21.95 7.87 24.18
CA ARG A 41 23.07 8.76 23.85
C ARG A 41 24.26 8.05 23.24
N ASP A 42 24.50 6.78 23.60
CA ASP A 42 25.63 6.01 23.10
C ASP A 42 25.45 5.52 21.67
N GLU A 43 24.20 5.50 21.17
CA GLU A 43 23.87 5.23 19.76
C GLU A 43 24.28 6.40 18.84
N HIS A 44 24.47 7.61 19.40
CA HIS A 44 24.90 8.79 18.65
C HIS A 44 26.44 8.90 18.58
N PRO A 45 26.99 9.50 17.51
CA PRO A 45 28.42 9.75 17.38
C PRO A 45 28.97 10.50 18.61
N LYS A 46 30.15 10.10 19.10
CA LYS A 46 30.76 10.64 20.34
C LYS A 46 30.72 12.17 20.44
N LYS A 47 31.01 12.87 19.34
CA LYS A 47 31.02 14.34 19.24
C LYS A 47 29.63 15.02 19.31
N HIS A 48 28.55 14.24 19.15
CA HIS A 48 27.17 14.72 19.13
C HIS A 48 26.30 13.93 20.10
N ARG A 49 26.86 13.46 21.21
CA ARG A 49 26.06 12.79 22.25
C ARG A 49 25.34 13.81 23.09
N HIS A 50 24.18 13.40 23.61
CA HIS A 50 23.59 14.09 24.74
C HIS A 50 24.64 14.17 25.87
N PRO A 51 24.85 15.35 26.49
CA PRO A 51 25.84 15.54 27.55
C PRO A 51 25.65 14.56 28.70
N GLU A 52 26.76 14.24 29.36
CA GLU A 52 26.72 13.49 30.62
C GLU A 52 25.96 14.26 31.68
N LYS A 53 25.38 13.51 32.61
CA LYS A 53 24.70 14.09 33.75
C LYS A 53 25.66 14.30 34.90
N GLU A 54 25.46 15.40 35.60
CA GLU A 54 26.12 15.73 36.86
C GLU A 54 25.04 15.94 37.91
N ARG A 55 25.23 15.38 39.11
CA ARG A 55 24.23 15.46 40.17
C ARG A 55 24.60 16.55 41.16
N ILE A 56 23.73 17.56 41.28
CA ILE A 56 23.92 18.73 42.15
C ILE A 56 22.68 18.85 43.02
N ASP A 57 22.85 18.82 44.34
CA ASP A 57 21.76 18.88 45.32
C ASP A 57 20.63 17.87 45.02
N GLY A 58 21.01 16.65 44.62
CA GLY A 58 20.04 15.59 44.29
C GLY A 58 19.28 15.79 42.98
N THR A 59 19.66 16.75 42.14
CA THR A 59 19.07 17.00 40.82
C THR A 59 20.10 16.74 39.72
N ASP A 60 19.66 16.13 38.61
CA ASP A 60 20.51 15.85 37.46
C ASP A 60 20.59 17.09 36.56
N PHE A 61 21.81 17.56 36.31
CA PHE A 61 22.16 18.68 35.45
C PHE A 61 23.01 18.23 34.26
N TYR A 62 23.00 19.01 33.20
CA TYR A 62 23.65 18.74 31.92
C TYR A 62 24.39 19.99 31.45
N ASP A 63 25.55 19.85 30.82
CA ASP A 63 26.24 21.00 30.23
C ASP A 63 25.38 21.65 29.13
N GLU A 64 25.09 22.95 29.29
CA GLU A 64 24.17 23.67 28.39
C GLU A 64 24.74 23.76 26.97
N LYS A 65 26.03 24.06 26.83
CA LYS A 65 26.67 24.26 25.53
C LYS A 65 26.73 22.95 24.76
N GLN A 66 27.08 21.86 25.42
CA GLN A 66 27.06 20.52 24.84
C GLN A 66 25.63 20.09 24.47
N PHE A 67 24.63 20.36 25.32
CA PHE A 67 23.24 20.06 24.99
C PHE A 67 22.77 20.79 23.73
N ARG A 68 23.06 22.10 23.63
CA ARG A 68 22.72 22.89 22.44
C ARG A 68 23.38 22.33 21.19
N ALA A 69 24.67 22.00 21.25
CA ALA A 69 25.39 21.39 20.13
C ALA A 69 24.79 20.04 19.71
N PHE A 70 24.45 19.18 20.68
CA PHE A 70 23.71 17.94 20.44
C PHE A 70 22.37 18.22 19.75
N TYR A 71 21.60 19.17 20.27
CA TYR A 71 20.25 19.43 19.77
C TYR A 71 20.25 20.04 18.36
N THR A 72 21.18 20.94 18.06
CA THR A 72 21.39 21.47 16.71
C THR A 72 21.70 20.33 15.73
N TRP A 73 22.70 19.50 16.04
CA TRP A 73 23.02 18.33 15.21
C TRP A 73 21.85 17.38 15.07
N PHE A 74 21.12 17.12 16.15
CA PHE A 74 19.96 16.22 16.15
C PHE A 74 18.83 16.73 15.24
N GLN A 75 18.61 18.05 15.21
CA GLN A 75 17.65 18.67 14.29
C GLN A 75 18.12 18.61 12.84
N GLU A 76 19.40 18.85 12.58
CA GLU A 76 19.99 18.69 11.24
C GLU A 76 19.90 17.23 10.75
N GLU A 77 20.20 16.27 11.62
CA GLU A 77 20.10 14.84 11.31
C GLU A 77 18.65 14.45 10.99
N LYS A 78 17.68 14.95 11.76
CA LYS A 78 16.25 14.75 11.48
C LYS A 78 15.84 15.35 10.15
N ALA A 79 16.21 16.60 9.89
CA ALA A 79 15.91 17.28 8.64
C ALA A 79 16.53 16.53 7.44
N SER A 80 17.76 16.01 7.57
CA SER A 80 18.43 15.24 6.53
C SER A 80 17.71 13.92 6.16
N LYS A 81 16.88 13.40 7.06
CA LYS A 81 16.08 12.18 6.86
C LYS A 81 14.71 12.46 6.24
N VAL A 82 14.31 13.73 6.12
CA VAL A 82 13.09 14.12 5.41
C VAL A 82 13.31 13.84 3.92
N LEU A 83 12.51 12.93 3.35
CA LEU A 83 12.49 12.74 1.90
C LEU A 83 12.01 14.03 1.25
N LYS A 84 12.85 14.64 0.42
CA LYS A 84 12.47 15.81 -0.37
C LYS A 84 11.27 15.46 -1.25
N ALA A 85 10.30 16.37 -1.37
CA ALA A 85 9.25 16.22 -2.36
C ALA A 85 9.83 16.18 -3.78
N ASP A 86 9.06 15.60 -4.69
CA ASP A 86 9.29 15.70 -6.12
C ASP A 86 9.23 17.18 -6.54
N PRO A 87 10.18 17.69 -7.34
CA PRO A 87 10.12 19.05 -7.88
C PRO A 87 8.78 19.40 -8.55
N GLU A 88 8.12 18.41 -9.17
CA GLU A 88 6.80 18.56 -9.78
C GLU A 88 5.76 19.14 -8.81
N LEU A 89 5.88 18.88 -7.50
CA LEU A 89 4.97 19.43 -6.49
C LEU A 89 4.92 20.97 -6.54
N TYR A 90 6.05 21.61 -6.84
CA TYR A 90 6.19 23.07 -6.86
C TYR A 90 5.93 23.67 -8.25
N GLU A 91 5.87 22.85 -9.29
CA GLU A 91 5.51 23.27 -10.65
C GLU A 91 3.98 23.31 -10.84
N LEU A 92 3.24 22.51 -10.07
CA LEU A 92 1.78 22.46 -10.13
C LEU A 92 1.12 23.67 -9.46
N HIS A 93 -0.01 24.11 -10.03
CA HIS A 93 -0.77 25.24 -9.51
C HIS A 93 -1.36 24.93 -8.12
N PRO A 94 -1.27 25.83 -7.11
CA PRO A 94 -1.71 25.56 -5.73
C PRO A 94 -3.17 25.11 -5.59
N ASP A 95 -4.06 25.63 -6.43
CA ASP A 95 -5.48 25.27 -6.40
C ASP A 95 -5.81 23.92 -7.07
N THR A 96 -4.82 23.29 -7.73
CA THR A 96 -5.00 21.97 -8.34
C THR A 96 -5.31 20.93 -7.27
N VAL A 97 -6.33 20.11 -7.49
CA VAL A 97 -6.65 18.97 -6.63
C VAL A 97 -6.06 17.70 -7.24
N VAL A 98 -5.27 16.97 -6.45
CA VAL A 98 -4.67 15.69 -6.84
C VAL A 98 -5.16 14.54 -5.95
N SER A 99 -5.21 13.33 -6.50
CA SER A 99 -5.57 12.15 -5.72
C SER A 99 -4.54 11.82 -4.63
N ILE A 100 -4.96 11.10 -3.59
CA ILE A 100 -4.07 10.61 -2.52
C ILE A 100 -2.86 9.82 -3.03
N ASN A 101 -3.00 9.12 -4.17
CA ASN A 101 -1.90 8.39 -4.78
C ASN A 101 -0.87 9.34 -5.40
N LYS A 102 -1.33 10.36 -6.13
CA LYS A 102 -0.44 11.40 -6.69
C LYS A 102 0.20 12.23 -5.57
N ALA A 103 -0.56 12.59 -4.53
CA ALA A 103 -0.01 13.25 -3.35
C ALA A 103 1.11 12.43 -2.68
N ALA A 104 0.92 11.11 -2.54
CA ALA A 104 1.95 10.24 -2.00
C ALA A 104 3.20 10.21 -2.89
N SER A 105 3.03 10.17 -4.21
CA SER A 105 4.14 10.25 -5.17
C SER A 105 4.89 11.57 -5.06
N LEU A 106 4.18 12.70 -5.09
CA LEU A 106 4.76 14.04 -5.01
C LEU A 106 5.54 14.27 -3.71
N LEU A 107 5.12 13.66 -2.60
CA LEU A 107 5.83 13.74 -1.31
C LEU A 107 6.89 12.63 -1.12
N ASN A 108 7.13 11.81 -2.15
CA ASN A 108 8.02 10.65 -2.10
C ASN A 108 7.70 9.66 -0.96
N PHE A 109 6.42 9.48 -0.64
CA PHE A 109 5.97 8.45 0.27
C PHE A 109 5.87 7.09 -0.41
N ALA A 110 6.01 6.01 0.37
CA ALA A 110 5.87 4.64 -0.13
C ALA A 110 4.47 4.31 -0.68
N GLY A 111 3.46 5.14 -0.37
CA GLY A 111 2.11 5.02 -0.92
C GLY A 111 1.06 5.74 -0.07
N ALA A 112 -0.19 5.72 -0.54
CA ALA A 112 -1.33 6.40 0.11
C ALA A 112 -1.61 5.94 1.54
N SER A 113 -1.21 4.72 1.92
CA SER A 113 -1.36 4.20 3.29
C SER A 113 -0.59 5.04 4.33
N VAL A 114 0.53 5.64 3.92
CA VAL A 114 1.33 6.52 4.78
C VAL A 114 0.54 7.78 5.14
N ILE A 115 -0.12 8.39 4.15
CA ILE A 115 -0.95 9.59 4.34
C ILE A 115 -2.12 9.29 5.27
N ARG A 116 -2.85 8.18 5.04
CA ARG A 116 -3.97 7.78 5.91
C ARG A 116 -3.52 7.57 7.36
N LYS A 117 -2.34 6.96 7.55
CA LYS A 117 -1.75 6.77 8.87
C LYS A 117 -1.41 8.10 9.54
N TYR A 118 -0.89 9.08 8.80
CA TYR A 118 -0.64 10.41 9.36
C TYR A 118 -1.93 11.08 9.83
N GLN A 119 -2.97 11.08 9.01
CA GLN A 119 -4.27 11.65 9.35
C GLN A 119 -4.89 10.99 10.58
N GLN A 120 -4.79 9.66 10.70
CA GLN A 120 -5.32 8.92 11.85
C GLN A 120 -4.50 9.12 13.13
N ALA A 121 -3.17 9.04 13.04
CA ALA A 121 -2.30 9.05 14.22
C ALA A 121 -2.00 10.47 14.72
N ASN A 122 -2.09 11.47 13.85
CA ASN A 122 -1.80 12.88 14.17
C ASN A 122 -2.84 13.79 13.50
N PRO A 123 -4.07 13.87 14.03
CA PRO A 123 -5.08 14.79 13.51
C PRO A 123 -4.55 16.23 13.45
N GLY A 124 -4.74 16.91 12.31
CA GLY A 124 -4.26 18.27 12.07
C GLY A 124 -2.78 18.41 11.71
N TYR A 125 -2.00 17.30 11.64
CA TYR A 125 -0.60 17.35 11.20
C TYR A 125 -0.46 17.28 9.67
N PHE A 126 -1.19 16.36 9.03
CA PHE A 126 -1.26 16.27 7.57
C PHE A 126 -2.51 17.01 7.09
N PRO A 127 -2.48 17.67 5.92
CA PRO A 127 -3.65 18.37 5.41
C PRO A 127 -4.87 17.47 5.29
N ASN A 128 -6.04 18.06 5.52
CA ASN A 128 -7.29 17.35 5.33
C ASN A 128 -7.57 17.18 3.83
N PRO A 129 -8.24 16.09 3.42
CA PRO A 129 -8.67 15.97 2.05
C PRO A 129 -9.74 17.03 1.75
N VAL A 130 -9.88 17.41 0.48
CA VAL A 130 -11.03 18.21 0.04
C VAL A 130 -12.33 17.42 0.21
N ASP A 131 -13.44 18.13 0.36
CA ASP A 131 -14.76 17.52 0.56
C ASP A 131 -15.19 16.68 -0.66
N GLU A 132 -14.85 17.13 -1.86
CA GLU A 132 -15.16 16.45 -3.11
C GLU A 132 -14.10 15.38 -3.43
N PRO A 133 -14.47 14.08 -3.48
CA PRO A 133 -13.53 13.03 -3.80
C PRO A 133 -13.12 13.06 -5.28
N VAL A 134 -11.90 12.64 -5.57
CA VAL A 134 -11.35 12.53 -6.93
C VAL A 134 -11.53 11.10 -7.44
N GLU A 135 -11.72 10.93 -8.74
CA GLU A 135 -11.80 9.60 -9.35
C GLU A 135 -10.45 8.86 -9.25
N GLY A 136 -10.49 7.65 -8.69
CA GLY A 136 -9.31 6.80 -8.55
C GLY A 136 -9.03 5.95 -9.79
N PRO A 137 -7.86 5.28 -9.86
CA PRO A 137 -7.47 4.46 -11.02
C PRO A 137 -8.44 3.31 -11.33
N THR A 138 -9.25 2.91 -10.36
CA THR A 138 -10.26 1.84 -10.48
C THR A 138 -11.68 2.39 -10.70
N GLY A 139 -11.83 3.68 -11.00
CA GLY A 139 -13.11 4.40 -11.10
C GLY A 139 -13.80 4.65 -9.76
N ARG A 140 -13.18 4.26 -8.64
CA ARG A 140 -13.74 4.49 -7.30
C ARG A 140 -13.33 5.86 -6.77
N PRO A 141 -14.24 6.60 -6.11
CA PRO A 141 -13.90 7.87 -5.47
C PRO A 141 -12.85 7.65 -4.38
N ILE A 142 -11.79 8.47 -4.41
CA ILE A 142 -10.70 8.49 -3.44
C ILE A 142 -10.45 9.92 -2.94
N ALA A 143 -9.79 10.04 -1.79
CA ALA A 143 -9.47 11.34 -1.22
C ALA A 143 -8.62 12.20 -2.18
N GLY A 144 -9.03 13.45 -2.35
CA GLY A 144 -8.30 14.50 -3.06
C GLY A 144 -7.59 15.47 -2.10
N PHE A 145 -6.52 16.09 -2.55
CA PHE A 145 -5.74 17.06 -1.80
C PHE A 145 -5.38 18.25 -2.68
N ARG A 146 -5.47 19.47 -2.15
CA ARG A 146 -4.99 20.66 -2.85
C ARG A 146 -3.47 20.68 -2.85
N ILE A 147 -2.88 21.07 -3.98
CA ILE A 147 -1.43 21.18 -4.13
C ILE A 147 -0.85 22.22 -3.16
N GLY A 148 -1.53 23.36 -2.95
CA GLY A 148 -1.08 24.39 -2.01
C GLY A 148 -0.90 23.85 -0.59
N ASP A 149 -1.86 23.06 -0.12
CA ASP A 149 -1.79 22.43 1.21
C ASP A 149 -0.63 21.42 1.31
N LEU A 150 -0.34 20.70 0.22
CA LEU A 150 0.78 19.77 0.15
C LEU A 150 2.14 20.49 0.11
N GLN A 151 2.22 21.63 -0.58
CA GLN A 151 3.41 22.50 -0.60
C GLN A 151 3.66 23.12 0.78
N ASP A 152 2.61 23.61 1.45
CA ASP A 152 2.69 24.12 2.82
C ASP A 152 3.14 23.03 3.79
N PHE A 153 2.56 21.83 3.67
CA PHE A 153 2.97 20.67 4.44
C PHE A 153 4.45 20.34 4.21
N ASP A 154 4.92 20.27 2.95
CA ASP A 154 6.31 19.93 2.64
C ASP A 154 7.30 20.98 3.19
N ARG A 155 6.99 22.27 3.04
CA ARG A 155 7.77 23.36 3.64
C ARG A 155 7.87 23.28 5.17
N GLY A 156 6.84 22.74 5.82
CA GLY A 156 6.79 22.55 7.27
C GLY A 156 7.47 21.28 7.79
N ARG A 157 8.01 20.39 6.92
CA ARG A 157 8.60 19.12 7.35
C ARG A 157 9.97 19.32 8.00
N THR A 158 10.00 19.29 9.33
CA THR A 158 11.23 19.40 10.14
C THR A 158 11.81 18.05 10.56
N GLY A 159 11.13 16.95 10.23
CA GLY A 159 11.52 15.61 10.66
C GLY A 159 10.92 15.17 12.00
N ASP A 160 10.31 16.09 12.75
CA ASP A 160 9.54 15.75 13.94
C ASP A 160 8.18 15.14 13.55
N LYS A 161 7.87 13.98 14.14
CA LYS A 161 6.72 13.13 13.78
C LYS A 161 6.77 12.49 12.40
N LEU A 162 7.92 12.36 11.76
CA LEU A 162 8.08 11.40 10.67
C LEU A 162 7.75 10.01 11.22
N GLY A 163 6.54 9.51 10.95
CA GLY A 163 6.27 8.09 11.06
C GLY A 163 7.35 7.37 10.26
N LYS A 164 7.91 6.27 10.80
CA LYS A 164 9.01 5.45 10.23
C LYS A 164 9.30 5.89 8.80
N ALA A 165 10.32 6.74 8.64
CA ALA A 165 10.69 7.33 7.36
C ALA A 165 10.45 6.28 6.28
N GLY A 166 9.60 6.62 5.31
CA GLY A 166 9.42 5.78 4.12
C GLY A 166 10.82 5.40 3.67
N ARG A 167 11.06 4.09 3.61
CA ARG A 167 12.34 3.52 3.20
C ARG A 167 12.80 4.32 1.97
N ARG A 168 14.01 4.90 2.00
CA ARG A 168 14.59 5.50 0.79
C ARG A 168 14.36 4.50 -0.35
N PRO A 169 13.76 4.88 -1.48
CA PRO A 169 13.89 4.10 -2.70
C PRO A 169 15.36 4.20 -3.11
N GLY A 170 16.20 3.36 -2.52
CA GLY A 170 17.54 3.11 -3.00
C GLY A 170 17.42 2.12 -4.14
N ALA A 171 18.13 2.39 -5.25
CA ALA A 171 18.42 1.39 -6.25
C ALA A 171 18.95 0.13 -5.54
N GLN A 172 18.29 -1.00 -5.72
CA GLN A 172 18.79 -2.29 -5.24
C GLN A 172 19.95 -2.72 -6.14
N ALA A 173 21.13 -2.15 -5.90
CA ALA A 173 22.38 -2.81 -6.22
C ALA A 173 22.77 -3.65 -5.00
N GLU A 174 22.69 -4.98 -5.18
CA GLU A 174 23.34 -6.01 -4.36
C GLU A 174 23.05 -5.96 -2.85
N ALA A 175 21.87 -6.41 -2.44
CA ALA A 175 21.64 -6.82 -1.05
C ALA A 175 22.02 -8.30 -0.89
N ALA A 176 22.96 -8.57 0.02
CA ALA A 176 23.24 -9.91 0.52
C ALA A 176 21.95 -10.59 0.98
N VAL A 177 21.78 -11.83 0.50
CA VAL A 177 20.65 -12.75 0.66
C VAL A 177 19.93 -12.57 1.99
N GLY A 178 18.80 -11.87 1.95
CA GLY A 178 17.78 -11.96 3.00
C GLY A 178 17.26 -13.39 3.04
N ARG A 179 16.83 -13.84 4.22
CA ARG A 179 16.19 -15.14 4.41
C ARG A 179 15.14 -15.33 3.29
N PRO A 180 15.23 -16.40 2.48
CA PRO A 180 14.33 -16.56 1.35
C PRO A 180 12.88 -16.54 1.83
N SER A 181 12.03 -15.84 1.09
CA SER A 181 10.59 -15.85 1.34
C SER A 181 10.06 -17.29 1.26
N ALA A 182 8.93 -17.56 1.91
CA ALA A 182 8.37 -18.90 1.92
C ALA A 182 8.02 -19.43 0.51
N LEU A 183 7.83 -18.55 -0.48
CA LEU A 183 7.69 -18.93 -1.89
C LEU A 183 9.05 -19.19 -2.56
N GLU A 184 10.10 -18.45 -2.22
CA GLU A 184 11.46 -18.72 -2.70
C GLU A 184 12.01 -20.04 -2.15
N GLU A 185 11.70 -20.38 -0.90
CA GLU A 185 12.03 -21.70 -0.34
C GLU A 185 11.26 -22.82 -1.03
N ALA A 186 9.95 -22.63 -1.26
CA ALA A 186 9.09 -23.63 -1.89
C ALA A 186 9.42 -23.87 -3.37
N LEU A 187 9.75 -22.80 -4.10
CA LEU A 187 10.06 -22.84 -5.54
C LEU A 187 11.57 -22.88 -5.84
N ALA A 188 12.43 -23.07 -4.84
CA ALA A 188 13.89 -23.02 -4.99
C ALA A 188 14.41 -23.99 -6.06
N ALA A 189 13.84 -25.20 -6.13
CA ALA A 189 14.21 -26.23 -7.10
C ALA A 189 13.83 -25.81 -8.54
N GLU A 190 12.63 -25.27 -8.73
CA GLU A 190 12.14 -24.80 -10.02
C GLU A 190 12.91 -23.56 -10.51
N LEU A 191 13.23 -22.64 -9.59
CA LEU A 191 14.04 -21.46 -9.88
C LEU A 191 15.47 -21.84 -10.28
N SER A 192 16.05 -22.84 -9.61
CA SER A 192 17.39 -23.36 -9.93
C SER A 192 17.41 -24.11 -11.26
N ALA A 193 16.32 -24.84 -11.60
CA ALA A 193 16.18 -25.51 -12.89
C ALA A 193 16.06 -24.54 -14.08
N ARG A 194 15.52 -23.33 -13.85
CA ARG A 194 15.33 -22.28 -14.86
C ARG A 194 16.43 -21.22 -14.89
N ALA A 195 17.49 -21.37 -14.09
CA ALA A 195 18.56 -20.37 -13.94
C ALA A 195 19.39 -20.07 -15.21
N GLY A 196 19.12 -20.75 -16.33
CA GLY A 196 19.73 -20.49 -17.65
C GLY A 196 18.96 -19.52 -18.55
N GLU A 197 17.70 -19.21 -18.23
CA GLU A 197 16.89 -18.20 -18.91
C GLU A 197 16.59 -17.04 -17.95
N GLU A 198 16.10 -15.90 -18.47
CA GLU A 198 15.87 -14.65 -17.75
C GLU A 198 15.39 -14.88 -16.30
N PRO A 199 16.12 -14.39 -15.27
CA PRO A 199 15.92 -14.83 -13.89
C PRO A 199 14.56 -14.38 -13.37
N LEU A 200 13.60 -15.31 -13.35
CA LEU A 200 12.29 -15.10 -12.74
C LEU A 200 12.42 -15.08 -11.22
N THR A 201 11.73 -14.15 -10.57
CA THR A 201 11.53 -14.19 -9.12
C THR A 201 10.53 -15.29 -8.75
N ALA A 202 10.58 -15.79 -7.51
CA ALA A 202 9.60 -16.78 -7.03
C ALA A 202 8.14 -16.31 -7.16
N THR A 203 7.91 -15.00 -7.04
CA THR A 203 6.57 -14.42 -7.20
C THR A 203 6.11 -14.42 -8.66
N GLN A 204 7.02 -14.16 -9.60
CA GLN A 204 6.71 -14.23 -11.04
C GLN A 204 6.47 -15.68 -11.48
N LEU A 205 7.28 -16.62 -11.00
CA LEU A 205 7.09 -18.04 -11.27
C LEU A 205 5.77 -18.57 -10.67
N ALA A 206 5.46 -18.21 -9.43
CA ALA A 206 4.18 -18.52 -8.82
C ALA A 206 3.01 -17.91 -9.61
N ALA A 207 3.17 -16.69 -10.13
CA ALA A 207 2.15 -16.03 -10.96
C ALA A 207 1.94 -16.75 -12.30
N GLN A 208 3.00 -17.29 -12.91
CA GLN A 208 2.88 -18.14 -14.10
C GLN A 208 2.07 -19.40 -13.80
N TYR A 209 2.41 -20.15 -12.74
CA TYR A 209 1.64 -21.34 -12.38
C TYR A 209 0.18 -21.03 -12.04
N ALA A 210 -0.08 -19.91 -11.36
CA ALA A 210 -1.44 -19.47 -11.09
C ALA A 210 -2.21 -19.10 -12.37
N ALA A 211 -1.55 -18.44 -13.33
CA ALA A 211 -2.15 -18.12 -14.63
C ALA A 211 -2.42 -19.39 -15.46
N GLU A 212 -1.45 -20.30 -15.56
CA GLU A 212 -1.61 -21.59 -16.24
C GLU A 212 -2.75 -22.42 -15.66
N ALA A 213 -2.86 -22.47 -14.32
CA ALA A 213 -3.94 -23.19 -13.66
C ALA A 213 -5.32 -22.54 -13.90
N ILE A 214 -5.39 -21.20 -13.94
CA ILE A 214 -6.59 -20.46 -14.31
C ILE A 214 -6.96 -20.73 -15.78
N ASP A 215 -5.99 -20.76 -16.69
CA ASP A 215 -6.23 -21.00 -18.11
C ASP A 215 -6.68 -22.44 -18.39
N HIS A 216 -6.11 -23.42 -17.69
CA HIS A 216 -6.45 -24.83 -17.86
C HIS A 216 -7.80 -25.21 -17.21
N SER A 217 -8.01 -24.80 -15.95
CA SER A 217 -9.12 -25.30 -15.12
C SER A 217 -10.16 -24.24 -14.79
N GLY A 218 -9.89 -22.96 -15.07
CA GLY A 218 -10.69 -21.82 -14.62
C GLY A 218 -10.41 -21.47 -13.16
N TYR A 219 -10.71 -20.23 -12.79
CA TYR A 219 -10.65 -19.82 -11.39
C TYR A 219 -11.76 -20.47 -10.56
N HIS A 220 -11.42 -21.05 -9.41
CA HIS A 220 -12.36 -21.50 -8.40
C HIS A 220 -11.88 -21.22 -6.97
N PRO A 221 -12.80 -21.14 -5.99
CA PRO A 221 -12.45 -21.15 -4.57
C PRO A 221 -11.70 -22.45 -4.25
N GLY A 222 -10.47 -22.35 -3.72
CA GLY A 222 -9.61 -23.49 -3.43
C GLY A 222 -8.34 -23.57 -4.27
N LEU A 223 -8.26 -22.86 -5.40
CA LEU A 223 -7.09 -22.89 -6.29
C LEU A 223 -5.77 -22.54 -5.58
N ALA A 224 -5.78 -21.56 -4.67
CA ALA A 224 -4.60 -21.21 -3.89
C ALA A 224 -4.15 -22.32 -2.92
N ALA A 225 -5.09 -23.11 -2.38
CA ALA A 225 -4.78 -24.24 -1.54
C ALA A 225 -4.21 -25.40 -2.37
N GLU A 226 -4.74 -25.64 -3.57
CA GLU A 226 -4.21 -26.65 -4.50
C GLU A 226 -2.79 -26.31 -4.93
N LEU A 227 -2.51 -25.07 -5.34
CA LEU A 227 -1.17 -24.61 -5.69
C LEU A 227 -0.21 -24.69 -4.49
N SER A 228 -0.69 -24.40 -3.28
CA SER A 228 0.09 -24.56 -2.05
C SER A 228 0.43 -26.02 -1.75
N VAL A 229 -0.48 -26.96 -2.02
CA VAL A 229 -0.21 -28.40 -1.88
C VAL A 229 0.73 -28.89 -2.97
N GLN A 230 0.56 -28.42 -4.20
CA GLN A 230 1.31 -28.88 -5.37
C GLN A 230 2.75 -28.36 -5.40
N TYR A 231 2.94 -27.08 -5.09
CA TYR A 231 4.23 -26.38 -5.23
C TYR A 231 4.82 -25.95 -3.88
N GLY A 232 4.16 -26.27 -2.77
CA GLY A 232 4.62 -25.94 -1.42
C GLY A 232 4.38 -24.48 -1.02
N GLY A 233 4.83 -24.11 0.18
CA GLY A 233 4.66 -22.76 0.73
C GLY A 233 3.25 -22.49 1.29
N PRO A 234 3.06 -21.40 2.05
CA PRO A 234 1.81 -21.11 2.74
C PRO A 234 0.70 -20.66 1.77
N GLN A 235 -0.52 -21.18 1.98
CA GLN A 235 -1.71 -20.84 1.19
C GLN A 235 -1.92 -19.33 1.03
N GLN A 236 -1.69 -18.54 2.09
CA GLN A 236 -1.85 -17.07 2.04
C GLN A 236 -0.97 -16.40 0.99
N SER A 237 0.24 -16.93 0.74
CA SER A 237 1.12 -16.42 -0.32
C SER A 237 0.56 -16.72 -1.71
N TRP A 238 -0.03 -17.92 -1.88
CA TRP A 238 -0.71 -18.30 -3.11
C TRP A 238 -2.01 -17.53 -3.34
N GLU A 239 -2.75 -17.17 -2.30
CA GLU A 239 -3.96 -16.34 -2.40
C GLU A 239 -3.65 -14.96 -2.99
N TYR A 240 -2.54 -14.36 -2.57
CA TYR A 240 -2.08 -13.09 -3.14
C TYR A 240 -1.75 -13.24 -4.65
N VAL A 241 -1.04 -14.30 -5.01
CA VAL A 241 -0.61 -14.57 -6.38
C VAL A 241 -1.79 -14.89 -7.30
N VAL A 242 -2.69 -15.79 -6.90
CA VAL A 242 -3.91 -16.15 -7.65
C VAL A 242 -4.81 -14.92 -7.86
N ARG A 243 -4.96 -14.06 -6.84
CA ARG A 243 -5.72 -12.81 -6.97
C ARG A 243 -5.08 -11.86 -7.98
N THR A 244 -3.75 -11.78 -8.00
CA THR A 244 -3.00 -10.91 -8.92
C THR A 244 -3.06 -11.45 -10.35
N ALA A 245 -2.86 -12.75 -10.55
CA ALA A 245 -2.99 -13.42 -11.85
C ALA A 245 -4.41 -13.25 -12.41
N ARG A 246 -5.45 -13.42 -11.57
CA ARG A 246 -6.84 -13.17 -11.95
C ARG A 246 -7.10 -11.72 -12.36
N ALA A 247 -6.50 -10.75 -11.70
CA ALA A 247 -6.65 -9.34 -12.04
C ALA A 247 -5.96 -8.98 -13.37
N GLN A 248 -4.90 -9.71 -13.73
CA GLN A 248 -4.12 -9.53 -14.96
C GLN A 248 -4.71 -10.30 -16.16
N HIS A 249 -5.61 -11.26 -15.94
CA HIS A 249 -6.36 -11.98 -16.98
C HIS A 249 -7.85 -11.58 -16.99
N PRO A 250 -8.25 -10.41 -17.54
CA PRO A 250 -9.65 -10.00 -17.63
C PRO A 250 -10.45 -10.69 -18.77
N ALA A 251 -9.99 -11.83 -19.29
CA ALA A 251 -10.67 -12.54 -20.37
C ALA A 251 -10.69 -14.06 -20.16
N ALA A 252 -11.30 -14.50 -19.07
CA ALA A 252 -12.10 -15.72 -19.10
C ALA A 252 -13.54 -15.28 -18.87
N ALA A 253 -14.26 -15.02 -19.97
CA ALA A 253 -15.71 -14.95 -19.92
C ALA A 253 -16.21 -16.18 -19.14
N PRO A 254 -17.23 -16.04 -18.27
CA PRO A 254 -17.83 -17.22 -17.65
C PRO A 254 -18.15 -18.20 -18.78
N LYS A 255 -17.77 -19.48 -18.63
CA LYS A 255 -18.22 -20.52 -19.57
C LYS A 255 -19.74 -20.30 -19.74
N PRO A 256 -20.24 -20.10 -20.98
CA PRO A 256 -21.64 -19.76 -21.18
C PRO A 256 -22.46 -20.79 -20.44
N SER A 257 -23.31 -20.30 -19.53
CA SER A 257 -24.16 -21.17 -18.75
C SER A 257 -24.93 -22.08 -19.71
N GLU A 258 -25.28 -23.28 -19.28
CA GLU A 258 -26.01 -24.19 -20.17
C GLU A 258 -27.34 -23.57 -20.65
N ALA A 259 -27.88 -22.61 -19.89
CA ALA A 259 -29.00 -21.77 -20.30
C ALA A 259 -28.66 -20.81 -21.45
N GLU A 260 -27.50 -20.14 -21.43
CA GLU A 260 -27.03 -19.28 -22.52
C GLU A 260 -26.74 -20.08 -23.78
N ARG A 261 -26.08 -21.24 -23.66
CA ARG A 261 -25.84 -22.14 -24.79
C ARG A 261 -27.15 -22.59 -25.45
N ARG A 262 -28.16 -22.94 -24.65
CA ARG A 262 -29.50 -23.29 -25.16
C ARG A 262 -30.21 -22.09 -25.79
N ALA A 263 -30.04 -20.88 -25.23
CA ALA A 263 -30.61 -19.66 -25.80
C ALA A 263 -29.98 -19.33 -27.16
N ASP A 264 -28.68 -19.56 -27.35
CA ASP A 264 -27.99 -19.35 -28.62
C ASP A 264 -28.43 -20.38 -29.68
N ILE A 265 -28.59 -21.65 -29.29
CA ILE A 265 -29.16 -22.69 -30.17
C ILE A 265 -30.60 -22.34 -30.56
N ALA A 266 -31.41 -21.89 -29.60
CA ALA A 266 -32.78 -21.47 -29.85
C ALA A 266 -32.84 -20.23 -30.76
N LEU A 267 -31.92 -19.28 -30.61
CA LEU A 267 -31.81 -18.10 -31.47
C LEU A 267 -31.44 -18.47 -32.91
N ALA A 268 -30.49 -19.39 -33.08
CA ALA A 268 -30.13 -19.92 -34.41
C ALA A 268 -31.32 -20.61 -35.08
N ALA A 269 -32.04 -21.46 -34.33
CA ALA A 269 -33.22 -22.16 -34.84
C ALA A 269 -34.37 -21.19 -35.19
N LEU A 270 -34.58 -20.13 -34.40
CA LEU A 270 -35.54 -19.07 -34.72
C LEU A 270 -35.17 -18.30 -36.00
N ARG A 271 -33.88 -18.08 -36.27
CA ARG A 271 -33.42 -17.42 -37.50
C ARG A 271 -33.58 -18.31 -38.73
N GLU A 272 -33.33 -19.61 -38.60
CA GLU A 272 -33.38 -20.57 -39.70
C GLU A 272 -34.82 -20.99 -40.03
N ARG A 273 -35.62 -21.31 -39.01
CA ARG A 273 -36.93 -21.97 -39.16
C ARG A 273 -38.11 -21.06 -38.82
N GLY A 274 -37.86 -19.87 -38.26
CA GLY A 274 -38.89 -18.95 -37.79
C GLY A 274 -39.52 -19.38 -36.45
N ASP A 275 -40.43 -18.54 -35.94
CA ASP A 275 -41.18 -18.83 -34.71
C ASP A 275 -42.36 -19.78 -34.99
N VAL A 276 -42.03 -21.05 -35.22
CA VAL A 276 -43.01 -22.10 -35.55
C VAL A 276 -43.57 -22.78 -34.31
N ARG A 277 -44.86 -23.14 -34.37
CA ARG A 277 -45.53 -23.89 -33.29
C ARG A 277 -44.84 -25.24 -33.08
N GLY A 278 -44.33 -25.47 -31.87
CA GLY A 278 -43.64 -26.71 -31.50
C GLY A 278 -42.11 -26.66 -31.61
N LEU A 279 -41.51 -25.50 -31.90
CA LEU A 279 -40.06 -25.34 -31.99
C LEU A 279 -39.31 -25.87 -30.74
N ALA A 280 -39.80 -25.53 -29.54
CA ALA A 280 -39.23 -26.01 -28.28
C ALA A 280 -39.25 -27.54 -28.14
N ALA A 281 -40.30 -28.20 -28.62
CA ALA A 281 -40.40 -29.66 -28.61
C ALA A 281 -39.46 -30.30 -29.64
N SER A 282 -39.21 -29.65 -30.78
CA SER A 282 -38.19 -30.11 -31.75
C SER A 282 -36.79 -30.02 -31.16
N LEU A 283 -36.45 -28.87 -30.55
CA LEU A 283 -35.15 -28.67 -29.92
C LEU A 283 -34.91 -29.64 -28.75
N ALA A 284 -35.94 -29.97 -27.98
CA ALA A 284 -35.85 -30.99 -26.93
C ALA A 284 -35.52 -32.39 -27.48
N ARG A 285 -36.04 -32.76 -28.66
CA ARG A 285 -35.72 -34.02 -29.32
C ARG A 285 -34.33 -34.02 -29.96
N GLU A 286 -33.94 -32.89 -30.56
CA GLU A 286 -32.67 -32.74 -31.28
C GLU A 286 -31.45 -32.61 -30.33
N HIS A 287 -31.62 -31.93 -29.19
CA HIS A 287 -30.53 -31.56 -28.30
C HIS A 287 -30.68 -32.10 -26.87
N GLY A 288 -31.72 -32.90 -26.60
CA GLY A 288 -32.01 -33.47 -25.29
C GLY A 288 -32.59 -32.48 -24.28
N GLY A 289 -33.11 -33.00 -23.17
CA GLY A 289 -33.78 -32.21 -22.12
C GLY A 289 -35.29 -32.10 -22.30
N SER A 290 -35.97 -31.36 -21.41
CA SER A 290 -37.43 -31.25 -21.43
C SER A 290 -37.90 -30.11 -22.36
N PRO A 291 -39.10 -30.23 -22.96
CA PRO A 291 -39.72 -29.15 -23.73
C PRO A 291 -39.83 -27.83 -22.98
N ASP A 292 -39.99 -27.87 -21.65
CA ASP A 292 -40.09 -26.66 -20.80
C ASP A 292 -38.78 -25.88 -20.73
N VAL A 293 -37.63 -26.58 -20.67
CA VAL A 293 -36.30 -25.94 -20.68
C VAL A 293 -36.06 -25.24 -22.00
N TRP A 294 -36.45 -25.87 -23.12
CA TRP A 294 -36.35 -25.27 -24.45
C TRP A 294 -37.36 -24.16 -24.68
N SER A 295 -38.54 -24.22 -24.07
CA SER A 295 -39.53 -23.13 -24.11
C SER A 295 -38.99 -21.86 -23.45
N ARG A 296 -38.28 -22.00 -22.31
CA ARG A 296 -37.58 -20.90 -21.64
C ARG A 296 -36.44 -20.34 -22.50
N ALA A 297 -35.65 -21.22 -23.14
CA ALA A 297 -34.56 -20.80 -24.02
C ALA A 297 -35.07 -20.04 -25.26
N VAL A 298 -36.13 -20.52 -25.92
CA VAL A 298 -36.78 -19.84 -27.05
C VAL A 298 -37.35 -18.48 -26.60
N SER A 299 -37.98 -18.42 -25.42
CA SER A 299 -38.50 -17.16 -24.86
C SER A 299 -37.39 -16.13 -24.57
N ALA A 300 -36.23 -16.58 -24.08
CA ALA A 300 -35.06 -15.72 -23.86
C ALA A 300 -34.37 -15.29 -25.16
N ALA A 301 -34.51 -16.07 -26.24
CA ALA A 301 -33.94 -15.77 -27.55
C ALA A 301 -34.81 -14.82 -28.40
N ARG A 302 -36.13 -14.85 -28.25
CA ARG A 302 -37.08 -13.99 -29.00
C ARG A 302 -36.75 -12.49 -28.99
N PRO A 303 -36.43 -11.86 -27.84
CA PRO A 303 -36.05 -10.44 -27.79
C PRO A 303 -34.75 -10.13 -28.55
N LYS A 304 -33.91 -11.13 -28.81
CA LYS A 304 -32.65 -10.96 -29.57
C LYS A 304 -32.86 -11.08 -31.09
N LEU A 305 -34.03 -11.53 -31.53
CA LEU A 305 -34.41 -11.59 -32.94
C LEU A 305 -34.93 -10.24 -33.46
N THR A 306 -35.56 -9.48 -32.57
CA THR A 306 -36.03 -8.11 -32.79
C THR A 306 -34.98 -7.18 -32.17
N GLY A 307 -33.97 -6.78 -32.95
CA GLY A 307 -32.96 -5.83 -32.46
C GLY A 307 -33.60 -4.56 -31.86
N PRO A 308 -32.87 -3.80 -31.02
CA PRO A 308 -33.42 -2.58 -30.44
C PRO A 308 -33.91 -1.67 -31.56
N THR A 309 -35.20 -1.31 -31.51
CA THR A 309 -35.76 -0.30 -32.41
C THR A 309 -35.05 1.02 -32.09
N PRO A 310 -34.49 1.73 -33.08
CA PRO A 310 -33.81 3.02 -32.84
C PRO A 310 -34.76 4.08 -32.28
#